data_AF-A0A8K0P033-F1
#
_entry.id   AF-A0A8K0P033-F1
#
_cell.length_a   1.000
_cell.length_b   1.000
_cell.length_c   1.000
_cell.angle_alpha   90.00
_cell.angle_beta   90.00
_cell.angle_gamma   90.00
#
_symmetry.space_group_name_H-M   'P 1'
#
loop_
_entity.id
_entity.type
_entity.pdbx_description
1 polymer ?
#
loop_
_entity_poly.entity_id
_entity_poly.type
_entity_poly.pdbx_seq_one_letter_code
_entity_poly.pdbx_strand_id
1 'polypeptide(L)'
;MKRYILQKRHKYGVKLYKLCFDKGITWNMKIYTGKDAGRSAPTAVVMELAERLLDAGRKLITDNYYTSLELAELLINRKTHLLGAVQKKQEGATKRCNKKEG
;
A
#
# COMPACT_ATOMS: atom_id res chain seq x y z
N MET A 1 -17.88 -5.46 -12.94
CA MET A 1 -17.94 -5.67 -11.48
C MET A 1 -18.00 -4.32 -10.79
N LYS A 2 -19.14 -3.96 -10.17
CA LYS A 2 -19.30 -2.69 -9.45
C LYS A 2 -19.32 -2.99 -7.96
N ARG A 3 -18.54 -2.26 -7.18
CA ARG A 3 -18.51 -2.39 -5.71
C ARG A 3 -19.25 -1.22 -5.09
N TYR A 4 -19.94 -1.51 -4.00
CA TYR A 4 -20.54 -0.50 -3.15
C TYR A 4 -19.45 0.14 -2.28
N ILE A 5 -19.29 1.47 -2.34
CA ILE A 5 -18.31 2.22 -1.55
C ILE A 5 -19.06 3.29 -0.75
N LEU A 6 -19.24 3.03 0.56
CA LEU A 6 -20.08 3.82 1.44
C LEU A 6 -19.65 5.30 1.51
N GLN A 7 -18.34 5.55 1.54
CA GLN A 7 -17.74 6.87 1.75
C GLN A 7 -17.45 7.64 0.45
N LYS A 8 -18.04 7.23 -0.68
CA LYS A 8 -17.87 7.91 -1.98
C LYS A 8 -19.20 8.48 -2.46
N ARG A 9 -19.13 9.67 -3.11
CA ARG A 9 -20.28 10.35 -3.70
C ARG A 9 -21.07 9.46 -4.66
N HIS A 10 -20.37 8.74 -5.54
CA HIS A 10 -20.94 7.65 -6.33
C HIS A 10 -20.76 6.33 -5.59
N LYS A 11 -21.86 5.79 -5.08
CA LYS A 11 -21.85 4.59 -4.24
C LYS A 11 -21.47 3.32 -5.01
N TYR A 12 -21.70 3.27 -6.32
CA TYR A 12 -21.37 2.13 -7.16
C TYR A 12 -20.30 2.50 -8.18
N GLY A 13 -19.18 1.78 -8.16
CA GLY A 13 -18.09 2.05 -9.09
C GLY A 13 -17.10 0.90 -9.22
N VAL A 14 -16.16 1.06 -10.14
CA VAL A 14 -14.99 0.20 -10.28
C VAL A 14 -13.87 0.80 -9.41
N LYS A 15 -13.25 -0.02 -8.57
CA LYS A 15 -12.12 0.40 -7.73
C LYS A 15 -10.81 0.12 -8.48
N LEU A 16 -9.88 1.06 -8.42
CA LEU A 16 -8.56 0.98 -9.03
C LEU A 16 -7.49 1.08 -7.95
N TYR A 17 -6.46 0.25 -8.07
CA TYR A 17 -5.16 0.50 -7.46
C TYR A 17 -4.36 1.37 -8.42
N LYS A 18 -3.77 2.47 -7.94
CA LYS A 18 -2.97 3.37 -8.77
C LYS A 18 -1.69 3.77 -8.07
N LEU A 19 -0.60 3.79 -8.81
CA LEU A 19 0.67 4.36 -8.40
C LEU A 19 0.89 5.65 -9.19
N CYS A 20 1.20 6.73 -8.49
CA CYS A 20 1.35 8.06 -9.07
C CYS A 20 2.63 8.72 -8.55
N PHE A 21 3.24 9.54 -9.38
CA PHE A 21 4.26 10.48 -8.96
C PHE A 21 3.64 11.73 -8.31
N ASP A 22 4.49 12.51 -7.64
CA ASP A 22 4.18 13.78 -6.99
C ASP A 22 3.42 14.77 -7.89
N LYS A 23 3.77 14.83 -9.18
CA LYS A 23 3.14 15.73 -10.17
C LYS A 23 1.80 15.23 -10.72
N GLY A 24 1.17 14.26 -10.07
CA GLY A 24 -0.11 13.70 -10.51
C GLY A 24 -0.02 12.76 -11.73
N ILE A 25 1.20 12.44 -12.18
CA ILE A 25 1.44 11.50 -13.28
C ILE A 25 1.18 10.08 -12.79
N THR A 26 0.31 9.34 -13.49
CA THR A 26 0.07 7.94 -13.19
C THR A 26 1.15 7.07 -13.82
N TRP A 27 1.82 6.26 -13.02
CA TRP A 27 2.84 5.32 -13.49
C TRP A 27 2.24 3.98 -13.89
N ASN A 28 1.45 3.40 -12.99
CA ASN A 28 0.84 2.09 -13.19
C ASN A 28 -0.49 2.01 -12.44
N MET A 29 -1.41 1.16 -12.93
CA MET A 29 -2.70 0.92 -12.30
C MET A 29 -3.20 -0.50 -12.51
N LYS A 30 -4.02 -0.98 -11.58
CA LYS A 30 -4.64 -2.30 -11.61
C LYS A 30 -6.10 -2.22 -11.19
N ILE A 31 -6.97 -2.93 -11.89
CA ILE A 31 -8.40 -3.00 -11.55
C ILE A 31 -8.59 -3.95 -10.37
N TYR A 32 -9.30 -3.49 -9.33
CA TYR A 32 -9.67 -4.34 -8.20
C TYR A 32 -10.83 -5.25 -8.58
N THR A 33 -10.61 -6.56 -8.51
CA THR A 33 -11.61 -7.57 -8.89
C THR A 33 -12.31 -8.21 -7.69
N GLY A 34 -12.01 -7.81 -6.45
CA GLY A 34 -12.68 -8.35 -5.27
C GLY A 34 -12.32 -9.81 -4.92
N LYS A 35 -11.57 -10.52 -5.78
CA LYS A 35 -11.10 -11.89 -5.56
C LYS A 35 -9.65 -11.97 -5.07
N ASP A 36 -8.99 -10.83 -4.86
CA ASP A 36 -7.66 -10.73 -4.27
C ASP A 36 -7.74 -11.01 -2.75
N ALA A 37 -8.11 -12.24 -2.38
CA ALA A 37 -8.38 -12.66 -1.01
C ALA A 37 -7.12 -13.25 -0.36
N GLY A 38 -6.30 -12.39 0.24
CA GLY A 38 -5.17 -12.80 1.08
C GLY A 38 -4.59 -11.62 1.85
N ARG A 39 -4.01 -11.86 3.04
CA ARG A 39 -3.25 -10.82 3.77
C ARG A 39 -2.02 -10.35 3.00
N SER A 40 -1.52 -11.16 2.07
CA SER A 40 -0.48 -10.79 1.10
C SER A 40 -0.98 -9.90 -0.04
N ALA A 41 -2.29 -9.74 -0.22
CA ALA A 41 -2.84 -8.99 -1.36
C ALA A 41 -2.41 -7.51 -1.39
N PRO A 42 -2.39 -6.74 -0.27
CA PRO A 42 -1.94 -5.35 -0.30
C PRO A 42 -0.45 -5.24 -0.63
N THR A 43 0.39 -6.09 0.00
CA THR A 43 1.84 -6.14 -0.24
C THR A 43 2.15 -6.50 -1.69
N ALA A 44 1.52 -7.57 -2.21
CA ALA A 44 1.70 -8.04 -3.58
C ALA A 44 1.28 -6.98 -4.61
N VAL A 45 0.13 -6.32 -4.39
CA VAL A 45 -0.33 -5.23 -5.26
C VAL A 45 0.67 -4.08 -5.28
N VAL A 46 1.23 -3.70 -4.13
CA VAL A 46 2.23 -2.62 -4.07
C VAL A 46 3.51 -3.03 -4.81
N MET A 47 4.03 -4.23 -4.55
CA MET A 47 5.24 -4.74 -5.22
C MET A 47 5.05 -4.81 -6.73
N GLU A 48 3.92 -5.35 -7.21
CA GLU A 48 3.58 -5.43 -8.63
C GLU A 48 3.49 -4.05 -9.28
N LEU A 49 2.83 -3.09 -8.63
CA LEU A 49 2.70 -1.72 -9.16
C LEU A 49 4.04 -0.99 -9.22
N ALA A 50 4.90 -1.22 -8.23
CA ALA A 50 6.16 -0.52 -8.05
C ALA A 50 7.37 -1.24 -8.67
N GLU A 51 7.23 -2.47 -9.19
CA GLU A 51 8.34 -3.36 -9.57
C GLU A 51 9.45 -2.67 -10.38
N ARG A 52 9.07 -1.88 -11.41
CA ARG A 52 10.02 -1.16 -12.29
C ARG A 52 10.62 0.10 -11.67
N LEU A 53 10.19 0.48 -10.47
CA LEU A 53 10.64 1.65 -9.73
C LEU A 53 11.48 1.30 -8.50
N LEU A 54 11.54 0.01 -8.14
CA LEU A 54 12.36 -0.51 -7.05
C LEU A 54 13.86 -0.36 -7.34
N ASP A 55 14.68 -0.61 -6.32
CA ASP A 55 16.14 -0.60 -6.36
C ASP A 55 16.81 0.76 -6.64
N ALA A 56 16.03 1.82 -6.80
CA ALA A 56 16.48 3.15 -7.21
C ALA A 56 16.65 4.15 -6.04
N GLY A 57 16.58 3.73 -4.78
CA GLY A 57 16.70 4.63 -3.63
C GLY A 57 15.48 5.54 -3.41
N ARG A 58 14.33 5.19 -3.99
CA ARG A 58 13.13 6.04 -3.97
C ARG A 58 12.35 5.89 -2.67
N LYS A 59 11.47 6.87 -2.43
CA LYS A 59 10.50 6.84 -1.35
C LYS A 59 9.12 6.51 -1.91
N LEU A 60 8.49 5.47 -1.38
CA LEU A 60 7.14 5.06 -1.70
C LEU A 60 6.21 5.50 -0.58
N ILE A 61 5.23 6.33 -0.90
CA ILE A 61 4.23 6.82 0.05
C ILE A 61 2.93 6.03 -0.17
N THR A 62 2.43 5.38 0.87
CA THR A 62 1.22 4.55 0.80
C THR A 62 0.18 4.94 1.84
N ASP A 63 -1.07 4.58 1.56
CA ASP A 63 -2.16 4.68 2.52
C ASP A 63 -2.06 3.57 3.58
N ASN A 64 -2.78 3.75 4.68
CA ASN A 64 -2.79 2.87 5.83
C ASN A 64 -3.23 1.42 5.53
N TYR A 65 -4.01 1.23 4.47
CA TYR A 65 -4.47 -0.08 4.03
C TYR A 65 -3.33 -0.92 3.43
N TYR A 66 -2.34 -0.27 2.83
CA TYR A 66 -1.19 -0.93 2.19
C TYR A 66 0.05 -0.92 3.08
N THR A 67 0.08 -0.10 4.12
CA THR A 67 1.22 -0.03 5.03
C THR A 67 1.26 -1.28 5.92
N SER A 68 2.37 -2.02 5.91
CA SER A 68 2.59 -3.17 6.80
C SER A 68 4.10 -3.34 7.07
N LEU A 69 4.45 -4.06 8.15
CA LEU A 69 5.85 -4.33 8.49
C LEU A 69 6.52 -5.23 7.42
N GLU A 70 5.82 -6.25 6.95
CA GLU A 70 6.27 -7.14 5.87
C GLU A 70 6.62 -6.34 4.61
N LEU A 71 5.76 -5.41 4.21
CA LEU A 71 6.03 -4.56 3.05
C LEU A 71 7.26 -3.67 3.27
N ALA A 72 7.44 -3.12 4.47
CA ALA A 72 8.60 -2.29 4.78
C ALA A 72 9.91 -3.07 4.65
N GLU A 73 9.94 -4.31 5.16
CA GLU A 73 11.12 -5.19 5.09
C GLU A 73 11.45 -5.56 3.64
N LEU A 74 10.44 -5.91 2.83
CA LEU A 74 10.62 -6.20 1.40
C LEU A 74 11.16 -4.99 0.62
N LEU A 75 10.64 -3.79 0.89
CA LEU A 75 11.06 -2.58 0.19
C LEU A 75 12.46 -2.13 0.58
N ILE A 76 12.84 -2.24 1.86
CA ILE A 76 14.19 -1.92 2.32
C ILE A 76 15.22 -2.83 1.65
N ASN A 77 14.93 -4.13 1.53
CA ASN A 77 15.78 -5.08 0.81
C ASN A 77 15.92 -4.71 -0.69
N ARG A 78 14.95 -3.98 -1.24
CA ARG A 78 14.91 -3.49 -2.63
C ARG A 78 15.24 -2.00 -2.73
N LYS A 79 16.09 -1.48 -1.83
CA LYS A 79 16.56 -0.07 -1.75
C LYS A 79 15.43 0.96 -1.93
N THR A 80 14.28 0.70 -1.34
CA THR A 80 13.10 1.57 -1.43
C THR A 80 12.56 1.83 -0.04
N HIS A 81 12.33 3.09 0.30
CA HIS A 81 11.82 3.48 1.61
C HIS A 81 10.29 3.52 1.61
N LEU A 82 9.66 2.94 2.62
CA LEU A 82 8.21 3.03 2.82
C LEU A 82 7.85 4.17 3.78
N LEU A 83 6.88 4.98 3.38
CA LEU A 83 6.26 6.02 4.21
C LEU A 83 4.75 5.81 4.19
N GLY A 84 4.13 5.68 5.35
CA GLY A 84 2.68 5.46 5.44
C GLY A 84 2.20 5.45 6.87
N ALA A 85 0.91 5.71 7.05
CA ALA A 85 0.29 5.66 8.37
C ALA A 85 -0.02 4.20 8.76
N VAL A 86 0.41 3.77 9.94
CA VAL A 86 0.12 2.41 10.43
C VAL A 86 -1.21 2.41 11.19
N GLN A 87 -2.09 1.45 10.91
CA GLN A 87 -3.31 1.26 11.71
C GLN A 87 -3.02 0.51 13.01
N LYS A 88 -3.60 0.95 14.13
CA LYS A 88 -3.43 0.33 15.48
C LYS A 88 -3.73 -1.18 15.53
N LYS A 89 -4.60 -1.67 14.63
CA LYS A 89 -5.01 -3.08 14.55
C LYS A 89 -3.93 -4.01 13.98
N GLN A 90 -2.85 -3.48 13.39
CA GLN A 90 -1.74 -4.31 12.93
C GLN A 90 -0.83 -4.70 14.10
N GLU A 91 -1.10 -5.86 14.69
CA GLU A 91 -0.40 -6.38 15.89
C GLU A 91 1.12 -6.41 15.78
N GLY A 92 1.70 -6.55 14.59
CA GLY A 92 3.15 -6.57 14.38
C GLY A 92 3.82 -5.20 14.51
N ALA A 93 3.19 -4.15 13.99
CA ALA A 93 3.77 -2.80 13.99
C ALA A 93 3.55 -2.09 15.33
N THR A 94 2.39 -2.30 15.96
CA THR A 94 2.05 -1.71 17.26
C THR A 94 2.99 -2.18 18.38
N LYS A 95 3.50 -3.42 18.32
CA LYS A 95 4.48 -3.94 19.30
C LYS A 95 5.84 -3.26 19.22
N ARG A 96 6.28 -2.83 18.03
CA ARG A 96 7.56 -2.11 17.83
C ARG A 96 7.44 -0.63 18.17
N CYS A 97 6.32 0.02 17.81
CA CYS A 97 6.08 1.44 18.16
C CYS A 97 5.85 1.68 19.66
N ASN A 98 5.46 0.66 20.44
CA ASN A 98 5.23 0.78 21.88
C ASN A 98 6.49 0.54 22.75
N LYS A 99 7.69 0.41 22.16
CA LYS A 99 8.92 0.58 22.94
C LYS A 99 9.06 2.06 23.28
N LYS A 100 8.48 2.47 24.42
CA LYS A 100 8.90 3.70 25.09
C LYS A 100 10.33 3.48 25.55
N GLU A 101 11.27 4.21 24.98
CA GLU A 101 12.55 4.45 25.63
C GLU A 101 12.28 5.27 26.89
N GLY A 102 12.76 4.78 28.04
CA GLY A 102 12.95 5.52 29.31
C GLY A 102 11.73 6.19 29.89
#